data_AF-G1N4V1-F1
#
_entry.id   AF-G1N4V1-F1
#
_cell.length_a   1.000
_cell.length_b   1.000
_cell.length_c   1.000
_cell.angle_alpha   90.00
_cell.angle_beta   90.00
_cell.angle_gamma   90.00
#
_symmetry.space_group_name_H-M   'P 1'
#
loop_
_entity.id
_entity.type
_entity.pdbx_description
1 polymer ?
#
loop_
_entity_poly.entity_id
_entity_poly.type
_entity_poly.pdbx_seq_one_letter_code
_entity_poly.pdbx_strand_id
1 'polypeptide(L)'
;MLRCGQMMLAQALICRHLGRDWQWEKHKEQPEEYHRILRCFLDRKDCCYSIHQMAQMGVGEGKSIGEWFGPNTVAQVLKKLALFDEWNSLAVYVSMDNTVVIEDIKKMCWSPPQSSSTAHSSAHLHRSALGRNRNTAGLCTGWKPLLLIIPLRLGINHINPVYIDAFKECFKMPQSLGALGGKPNNAYYFIGFLGNELIYLDPHTTQSFVDSEENGTVDDQSFHCQQAPHRMKIMNLDPSVALGFFCKEECDFDNWCSLVQKEILKQQSLQMFELVQKHPPHWPPFIPPTKPEVTTTGAGISCTPSEQLEELCRAKPS
;
A
#
# COMPACT_ATOMS: atom_id res chain seq x y z
N MET A 1 -9.87 9.66 -4.53
CA MET A 1 -8.43 9.30 -4.34
C MET A 1 -8.23 8.26 -3.26
N LEU A 2 -8.81 8.40 -2.06
CA LEU A 2 -8.67 7.40 -0.97
C LEU A 2 -8.96 5.97 -1.43
N ARG A 3 -10.10 5.75 -2.11
CA ARG A 3 -10.46 4.45 -2.69
C ARG A 3 -9.44 3.92 -3.70
N CYS A 4 -8.84 4.77 -4.53
CA CYS A 4 -7.77 4.35 -5.44
C CYS A 4 -6.52 3.89 -4.67
N GLY A 5 -6.17 4.59 -3.58
CA GLY A 5 -5.10 4.16 -2.68
C GLY A 5 -5.39 2.80 -2.03
N GLN A 6 -6.65 2.56 -1.59
CA GLN A 6 -7.07 1.25 -1.09
C GLN A 6 -6.92 0.17 -2.16
N MET A 7 -7.35 0.41 -3.40
CA MET A 7 -7.22 -0.57 -4.49
C MET A 7 -5.76 -0.93 -4.80
N MET A 8 -4.86 0.06 -4.87
CA MET A 8 -3.43 -0.19 -5.10
C MET A 8 -2.79 -0.97 -3.94
N LEU A 9 -3.08 -0.60 -2.69
CA LEU A 9 -2.56 -1.33 -1.53
C LEU A 9 -3.14 -2.75 -1.46
N ALA A 10 -4.44 -2.92 -1.70
CA ALA A 10 -5.08 -4.23 -1.76
C ALA A 10 -4.41 -5.11 -2.81
N GLN A 11 -4.13 -4.58 -4.00
CA GLN A 11 -3.38 -5.31 -5.04
C GLN A 11 -1.99 -5.74 -4.55
N ALA A 12 -1.28 -4.88 -3.81
CA ALA A 12 0.02 -5.24 -3.21
C ALA A 12 -0.12 -6.38 -2.18
N LEU A 13 -1.16 -6.35 -1.35
CA LEU A 13 -1.44 -7.40 -0.36
C LEU A 13 -1.83 -8.73 -1.02
N ILE A 14 -2.61 -8.68 -2.11
CA ILE A 14 -2.91 -9.86 -2.93
C ILE A 14 -1.61 -10.45 -3.50
N CYS A 15 -0.75 -9.63 -4.11
CA CYS A 15 0.55 -10.09 -4.62
C CYS A 15 1.44 -10.70 -3.51
N ARG A 16 1.41 -10.14 -2.29
CA ARG A 16 2.18 -10.63 -1.15
C ARG A 16 1.75 -12.05 -0.73
N HIS A 17 0.45 -12.23 -0.50
CA HIS A 17 -0.09 -13.44 0.13
C HIS A 17 -0.55 -14.50 -0.86
N LEU A 18 -1.23 -14.10 -1.93
CA LEU A 18 -1.86 -15.00 -2.90
C LEU A 18 -1.07 -15.12 -4.19
N GLY A 19 -0.21 -14.13 -4.48
CA GLY A 19 0.57 -14.05 -5.71
C GLY A 19 -0.18 -13.36 -6.84
N ARG A 20 0.55 -12.92 -7.86
CA ARG A 20 -0.01 -12.13 -8.98
C ARG A 20 -0.95 -12.94 -9.87
N ASP A 21 -0.75 -14.26 -9.94
CA ASP A 21 -1.51 -15.19 -10.78
C ASP A 21 -2.83 -15.64 -10.14
N TRP A 22 -3.04 -15.33 -8.85
CA TRP A 22 -4.30 -15.63 -8.19
C TRP A 22 -5.45 -14.86 -8.85
N GLN A 23 -6.59 -15.53 -8.98
CA GLN A 23 -7.80 -14.97 -9.55
C GLN A 23 -8.97 -15.28 -8.62
N TRP A 24 -9.80 -14.27 -8.40
CA TRP A 24 -11.09 -14.45 -7.74
C TRP A 24 -12.09 -15.07 -8.72
N GLU A 25 -12.91 -15.98 -8.20
CA GLU A 25 -13.99 -16.59 -8.96
C GLU A 25 -15.28 -16.62 -8.14
N LYS A 26 -16.37 -16.18 -8.76
CA LYS A 26 -17.69 -16.20 -8.15
C LYS A 26 -18.06 -17.64 -7.78
N HIS A 27 -18.58 -17.83 -6.56
CA HIS A 27 -19.02 -19.14 -6.02
C HIS A 27 -17.90 -20.16 -5.74
N LYS A 28 -16.63 -19.79 -5.84
CA LYS A 28 -15.54 -20.61 -5.29
C LYS A 28 -15.17 -20.14 -3.90
N GLU A 29 -14.84 -21.10 -3.04
CA GLU A 29 -14.27 -20.81 -1.73
C GLU A 29 -12.91 -20.14 -1.91
N GLN A 30 -12.71 -19.03 -1.20
CA GLN A 30 -11.49 -18.23 -1.28
C GLN A 30 -10.58 -18.56 -0.09
N PRO A 31 -9.25 -18.41 -0.24
CA PRO A 31 -8.31 -18.62 0.87
C PRO A 31 -8.61 -17.72 2.07
N GLU A 32 -8.26 -18.14 3.28
CA GLU A 32 -8.46 -17.34 4.48
C GLU A 32 -7.74 -15.98 4.40
N GLU A 33 -6.55 -15.96 3.79
CA GLU A 33 -5.77 -14.76 3.54
C GLU A 33 -6.53 -13.76 2.67
N TYR A 34 -7.32 -14.21 1.69
CA TYR A 34 -8.16 -13.34 0.88
C TYR A 34 -9.17 -12.58 1.75
N HIS A 35 -9.93 -13.30 2.59
CA HIS A 35 -10.90 -12.68 3.47
C HIS A 35 -10.23 -11.75 4.50
N ARG A 36 -9.05 -12.13 4.99
CA ARG A 36 -8.28 -11.29 5.92
C ARG A 36 -7.78 -10.00 5.24
N ILE A 37 -7.34 -10.06 3.98
CA ILE A 37 -6.99 -8.88 3.18
C ILE A 37 -8.23 -7.99 3.01
N LEU A 38 -9.36 -8.56 2.59
CA LEU A 38 -10.60 -7.79 2.37
C LEU A 38 -11.04 -7.06 3.65
N ARG A 39 -10.99 -7.74 4.80
CA ARG A 39 -11.32 -7.16 6.11
C ARG A 39 -10.46 -5.94 6.46
N CYS A 40 -9.22 -5.84 5.98
CA CYS A 40 -8.40 -4.65 6.21
C CYS A 40 -9.00 -3.36 5.60
N PHE A 41 -9.85 -3.48 4.57
CA PHE A 41 -10.40 -2.35 3.81
C PHE A 41 -11.88 -2.07 4.05
N LEU A 42 -12.57 -2.87 4.88
CA LEU A 42 -13.96 -2.60 5.25
C LEU A 42 -14.10 -1.22 5.87
N ASP A 43 -15.27 -0.61 5.71
CA ASP A 43 -15.56 0.75 6.16
C ASP A 43 -15.88 0.80 7.66
N ARG A 44 -14.98 0.25 8.48
CA ARG A 44 -15.06 0.27 9.94
C ARG A 44 -13.78 0.82 10.56
N LYS A 45 -13.89 1.45 11.73
CA LYS A 45 -12.75 2.09 12.39
C LYS A 45 -11.69 1.09 12.90
N ASP A 46 -12.08 -0.14 13.19
CA ASP A 46 -11.21 -1.23 13.62
C ASP A 46 -10.39 -1.85 12.46
N CYS A 47 -10.73 -1.55 11.21
CA CYS A 47 -10.01 -2.01 10.03
C CYS A 47 -8.85 -1.05 9.65
N CYS A 48 -7.63 -1.58 9.53
CA CYS A 48 -6.38 -0.79 9.43
C CYS A 48 -6.27 0.14 8.22
N TYR A 49 -6.90 -0.22 7.09
CA TYR A 49 -6.88 0.57 5.85
C TYR A 49 -8.28 1.04 5.45
N SER A 50 -9.19 1.14 6.41
CA SER A 50 -10.55 1.66 6.17
C SER A 50 -10.53 3.12 5.74
N ILE A 51 -11.64 3.55 5.13
CA ILE A 51 -11.83 4.97 4.80
C ILE A 51 -11.71 5.87 6.05
N HIS A 52 -12.12 5.37 7.21
CA HIS A 52 -12.03 6.07 8.49
C HIS A 52 -10.58 6.31 8.90
N GLN A 53 -9.75 5.26 8.88
CA GLN A 53 -8.33 5.36 9.23
C GLN A 53 -7.58 6.23 8.24
N MET A 54 -7.86 6.10 6.94
CA MET A 54 -7.22 6.93 5.92
C MET A 54 -7.58 8.41 6.03
N ALA A 55 -8.87 8.74 6.26
CA ALA A 55 -9.30 10.11 6.45
C ALA A 55 -8.71 10.72 7.73
N GLN A 56 -8.74 9.97 8.84
CA GLN A 56 -8.18 10.43 10.11
C GLN A 56 -6.67 10.64 10.05
N MET A 57 -5.93 9.73 9.40
CA MET A 57 -4.49 9.87 9.19
C MET A 57 -4.15 11.06 8.28
N GLY A 58 -5.03 11.37 7.32
CA GLY A 58 -4.90 12.54 6.45
C GLY A 58 -4.92 13.89 7.20
N VAL A 59 -5.55 13.96 8.37
CA VAL A 59 -5.50 15.16 9.23
C VAL A 59 -4.05 15.48 9.61
N GLY A 60 -3.23 14.45 9.89
CA GLY A 60 -1.80 14.61 10.14
C GLY A 60 -0.96 15.02 8.92
N GLU A 61 -1.54 14.99 7.72
CA GLU A 61 -0.97 15.52 6.46
C GLU A 61 -1.55 16.91 6.12
N GLY A 62 -2.28 17.55 7.04
CA GLY A 62 -2.92 18.84 6.83
C GLY A 62 -4.16 18.77 5.93
N LYS A 63 -4.85 17.63 5.88
CA LYS A 63 -6.12 17.46 5.17
C LYS A 63 -7.28 17.25 6.13
N SER A 64 -8.26 18.14 6.11
CA SER A 64 -9.50 17.95 6.86
C SER A 64 -10.27 16.74 6.33
N ILE A 65 -11.07 16.11 7.18
CA ILE A 65 -11.95 15.02 6.76
C ILE A 65 -12.93 15.55 5.71
N GLY A 66 -13.04 14.83 4.59
CA GLY A 66 -13.85 15.23 3.44
C GLY A 66 -13.10 16.02 2.36
N GLU A 67 -11.88 16.50 2.63
CA GLU A 67 -11.05 17.11 1.60
C GLU A 67 -10.55 16.08 0.58
N TRP A 68 -10.33 16.54 -0.65
CA TRP A 68 -9.72 15.72 -1.69
C TRP A 68 -8.20 15.59 -1.52
N PHE A 69 -7.68 14.38 -1.77
CA PHE A 69 -6.27 14.03 -1.63
C PHE A 69 -5.64 13.91 -3.02
N GLY A 70 -4.42 14.42 -3.16
CA GLY A 70 -3.58 14.11 -4.32
C GLY A 70 -2.88 12.75 -4.19
N PRO A 71 -2.24 12.24 -5.26
CA PRO A 71 -1.51 10.97 -5.24
C PRO A 71 -0.43 10.89 -4.15
N ASN A 72 0.36 11.97 -3.96
CA ASN A 72 1.37 12.00 -2.89
C ASN A 72 0.74 11.90 -1.49
N THR A 73 -0.31 12.68 -1.21
CA THR A 73 -0.93 12.69 0.12
C THR A 73 -1.49 11.32 0.50
N VAL A 74 -2.16 10.62 -0.42
CA VAL A 74 -2.65 9.26 -0.13
C VAL A 74 -1.48 8.28 0.06
N ALA A 75 -0.38 8.42 -0.69
CA ALA A 75 0.82 7.59 -0.52
C ALA A 75 1.45 7.76 0.88
N GLN A 76 1.56 8.99 1.39
CA GLN A 76 2.06 9.25 2.74
C GLN A 76 1.14 8.68 3.82
N VAL A 77 -0.19 8.77 3.63
CA VAL A 77 -1.16 8.15 4.53
C VAL A 77 -1.02 6.63 4.56
N LEU A 78 -0.90 5.97 3.40
CA LEU A 78 -0.68 4.52 3.34
C LEU A 78 0.63 4.12 4.02
N LYS A 79 1.71 4.91 3.82
CA LYS A 79 3.00 4.71 4.49
C LYS A 79 2.87 4.75 6.01
N LYS A 80 2.12 5.69 6.57
CA LYS A 80 1.88 5.80 8.02
C LYS A 80 1.00 4.68 8.55
N LEU A 81 -0.08 4.32 7.85
CA LEU A 81 -0.98 3.25 8.27
C LEU A 81 -0.31 1.88 8.25
N ALA A 82 0.56 1.62 7.26
CA ALA A 82 1.30 0.37 7.17
C ALA A 82 2.21 0.09 8.36
N LEU A 83 2.61 1.11 9.11
CA LEU A 83 3.37 0.92 10.34
C LEU A 83 2.59 0.14 11.40
N PHE A 84 1.26 0.25 11.43
CA PHE A 84 0.41 -0.44 12.40
C PHE A 84 0.03 -1.86 11.99
N ASP A 85 0.33 -2.27 10.75
CA ASP A 85 0.00 -3.59 10.23
C ASP A 85 1.17 -4.57 10.42
N GLU A 86 1.16 -5.27 11.55
CA GLU A 86 2.18 -6.26 11.88
C GLU A 86 2.08 -7.53 11.03
N TRP A 87 0.89 -7.89 10.56
CA TRP A 87 0.69 -9.10 9.76
C TRP A 87 1.34 -8.98 8.40
N ASN A 88 1.17 -7.83 7.76
CA ASN A 88 1.74 -7.55 6.45
C ASN A 88 3.21 -7.13 6.55
N SER A 89 3.58 -6.37 7.59
CA SER A 89 4.95 -5.88 7.84
C SER A 89 5.61 -5.26 6.59
N LEU A 90 4.84 -4.46 5.86
CA LEU A 90 5.31 -3.83 4.62
C LEU A 90 6.31 -2.71 4.90
N ALA A 91 7.36 -2.65 4.09
CA ALA A 91 8.13 -1.44 3.90
C ALA A 91 7.42 -0.58 2.83
N VAL A 92 6.98 0.63 3.19
CA VAL A 92 6.37 1.57 2.23
C VAL A 92 7.32 2.72 1.96
N TYR A 93 7.90 2.73 0.77
CA TYR A 93 8.79 3.80 0.31
C TYR A 93 8.02 4.73 -0.63
N VAL A 94 8.01 6.02 -0.31
CA VAL A 94 7.46 7.06 -1.18
C VAL A 94 8.62 7.93 -1.63
N SER A 95 8.91 7.95 -2.94
CA SER A 95 10.02 8.75 -3.47
C SER A 95 9.72 10.24 -3.37
N MET A 96 10.78 11.03 -3.19
CA MET A 96 10.73 12.49 -3.22
C MET A 96 11.52 12.99 -4.43
N ASP A 97 11.16 14.18 -4.95
CA ASP A 97 11.87 14.86 -6.04
C ASP A 97 12.16 13.98 -7.26
N ASN A 98 11.17 13.15 -7.63
CA ASN A 98 11.25 12.20 -8.75
C ASN A 98 12.51 11.30 -8.68
N THR A 99 13.04 11.01 -7.49
CA THR A 99 14.30 10.27 -7.33
C THR A 99 14.10 9.08 -6.39
N VAL A 100 14.46 7.89 -6.87
CA VAL A 100 14.43 6.65 -6.09
C VAL A 100 15.84 6.32 -5.64
N VAL A 101 16.05 6.23 -4.32
CA VAL A 101 17.37 5.96 -3.72
C VAL A 101 17.48 4.50 -3.31
N ILE A 102 18.37 3.75 -3.97
CA ILE A 102 18.54 2.30 -3.76
C ILE A 102 18.98 1.99 -2.33
N GLU A 103 19.99 2.71 -1.79
CA GLU A 103 20.48 2.43 -0.44
C GLU A 103 19.43 2.69 0.66
N ASP A 104 18.57 3.70 0.49
CA ASP A 104 17.50 4.02 1.43
C ASP A 104 16.45 2.90 1.46
N ILE A 105 16.08 2.39 0.29
CA ILE A 105 15.15 1.26 0.17
C ILE A 105 15.76 0.02 0.80
N LYS A 106 17.02 -0.31 0.49
CA LYS A 106 17.68 -1.48 1.11
C LYS A 106 17.76 -1.34 2.62
N LYS A 107 18.09 -0.15 3.14
CA LYS A 107 18.11 0.14 4.59
C LYS A 107 16.73 0.04 5.25
N MET A 108 15.66 0.40 4.54
CA MET A 108 14.28 0.30 5.05
C MET A 108 13.78 -1.14 5.06
N CYS A 109 14.10 -1.92 4.03
CA CYS A 109 13.58 -3.27 3.86
C CYS A 109 14.38 -4.31 4.65
N TRP A 110 15.71 -4.13 4.79
CA TRP A 110 16.52 -5.03 5.59
C TRP A 110 16.34 -4.82 7.09
N SER A 111 15.93 -5.87 7.77
CA SER A 111 15.99 -5.99 9.23
C SER A 111 17.10 -6.98 9.59
N PRO A 112 18.01 -6.65 10.51
CA PRO A 112 19.02 -7.59 10.95
C PRO A 112 18.34 -8.83 11.56
N PRO A 113 18.86 -10.05 11.32
CA PRO A 113 18.34 -11.24 11.97
C PRO A 113 18.46 -11.03 13.48
N GLN A 114 17.35 -11.17 14.20
CA GLN A 114 17.40 -11.19 15.65
C GLN A 114 18.28 -12.37 16.07
N SER A 115 19.49 -12.07 16.54
CA SER A 115 20.32 -13.04 17.23
C SER A 115 19.56 -13.49 18.46
N SER A 116 19.07 -14.72 18.47
CA SER A 116 18.59 -15.36 19.69
C SER A 116 19.77 -15.51 20.66
N SER A 117 19.95 -14.52 21.52
CA SER A 117 20.77 -14.59 22.73
C SER A 117 19.93 -13.98 23.85
N THR A 118 19.30 -14.79 24.69
CA THR A 118 20.01 -15.32 25.86
C THR A 118 19.65 -16.77 26.16
N ALA A 119 20.67 -17.62 26.08
CA ALA A 119 20.77 -18.80 26.92
C ALA A 119 20.81 -18.35 28.38
N HIS A 120 19.77 -18.68 29.15
CA HIS A 120 19.92 -18.87 30.58
C HIS A 120 19.67 -20.34 30.88
N SER A 121 20.75 -20.96 31.35
CA SER A 121 20.85 -22.32 31.82
C SER A 121 19.83 -22.62 32.92
N SER A 122 19.03 -23.66 32.73
CA SER A 122 18.64 -24.56 33.81
C SER A 122 18.56 -25.97 33.26
N ALA A 123 19.50 -26.79 33.71
CA ALA A 123 19.55 -28.20 33.43
C ALA A 123 18.36 -28.90 34.09
N HIS A 124 17.47 -29.51 33.31
CA HIS A 124 16.74 -30.69 33.74
C HIS A 124 16.52 -31.62 32.55
N LEU A 125 17.09 -32.82 32.67
CA LEU A 125 16.84 -33.95 31.80
C LEU A 125 15.34 -34.26 31.78
N HIS A 126 14.77 -34.49 30.59
CA HIS A 126 14.01 -35.71 30.32
C HIS A 126 13.91 -35.95 28.82
N ARG A 127 14.45 -37.10 28.42
CA ARG A 127 14.46 -37.66 27.08
C ARG A 127 13.11 -38.35 26.85
N SER A 128 12.35 -37.90 25.86
CA SER A 128 11.27 -38.70 25.26
C SER A 128 11.18 -38.35 23.77
N ALA A 129 11.37 -39.37 22.94
CA ALA A 129 11.23 -39.32 21.49
C ALA A 129 9.75 -39.48 21.12
N LEU A 130 9.23 -38.61 20.24
CA LEU A 130 8.15 -38.87 19.27
C LEU A 130 7.72 -37.52 18.64
N GLY A 131 7.44 -37.53 17.33
CA GLY A 131 6.63 -36.46 16.70
C GLY A 131 7.39 -35.42 15.88
N ARG A 132 7.92 -35.85 14.75
CA ARG A 132 8.40 -35.02 13.64
C ARG A 132 7.23 -34.18 13.09
N ASN A 133 7.21 -32.87 13.32
CA ASN A 133 6.42 -31.96 12.48
C ASN A 133 7.25 -30.71 12.15
N ARG A 134 8.04 -30.83 11.08
CA ARG A 134 8.73 -29.71 10.44
C ARG A 134 7.69 -28.95 9.62
N ASN A 135 6.94 -28.06 10.26
CA ASN A 135 6.47 -26.88 9.54
C ASN A 135 7.69 -26.01 9.33
N THR A 136 8.31 -26.14 8.15
CA THR A 136 9.33 -25.24 7.65
C THR A 136 8.70 -23.86 7.49
N ALA A 137 8.67 -23.08 8.57
CA ALA A 137 8.73 -21.64 8.48
C ALA A 137 10.00 -21.34 7.67
N GLY A 138 9.83 -20.98 6.40
CA GLY A 138 10.91 -20.63 5.50
C GLY A 138 11.84 -19.64 6.18
N LEU A 139 13.15 -19.79 5.94
CA LEU A 139 14.17 -18.88 6.43
C LEU A 139 13.67 -17.44 6.29
N CYS A 140 13.52 -16.73 7.41
CA CYS A 140 13.16 -15.32 7.39
C CYS A 140 14.25 -14.58 6.60
N THR A 141 13.99 -14.33 5.31
CA THR A 141 14.73 -13.36 4.53
C THR A 141 14.62 -12.05 5.29
N GLY A 142 15.74 -11.40 5.62
CA GLY A 142 15.74 -10.14 6.35
C GLY A 142 15.01 -8.99 5.63
N TRP A 143 14.50 -9.23 4.42
CA TRP A 143 13.77 -8.30 3.58
C TRP A 143 12.27 -8.22 3.91
N LYS A 144 11.80 -7.03 4.28
CA LYS A 144 10.38 -6.69 4.34
C LYS A 144 9.84 -6.45 2.92
N PRO A 145 8.69 -7.04 2.54
CA PRO A 145 8.07 -6.77 1.25
C PRO A 145 7.84 -5.28 1.03
N LEU A 146 8.26 -4.78 -0.11
CA LEU A 146 8.32 -3.36 -0.45
C LEU A 146 7.10 -2.96 -1.29
N LEU A 147 6.37 -1.95 -0.81
CA LEU A 147 5.48 -1.12 -1.60
C LEU A 147 6.22 0.19 -1.95
N LEU A 148 6.65 0.30 -3.21
CA LEU A 148 7.32 1.48 -3.75
C LEU A 148 6.28 2.36 -4.47
N ILE A 149 6.13 3.60 -4.03
CA ILE A 149 5.24 4.58 -4.64
C ILE A 149 6.07 5.77 -5.13
N ILE A 150 5.88 6.16 -6.39
CA ILE A 150 6.62 7.24 -7.04
C ILE A 150 5.61 8.32 -7.48
N PRO A 151 5.34 9.35 -6.64
CA PRO A 151 4.54 10.50 -7.03
C PRO A 151 5.27 11.33 -8.09
N LEU A 152 4.55 11.74 -9.14
CA LEU A 152 5.11 12.40 -10.31
C LEU A 152 4.19 13.52 -10.80
N ARG A 153 4.79 14.52 -11.44
CA ARG A 153 4.11 15.56 -12.21
C ARG A 153 4.60 15.56 -13.66
N LEU A 154 3.85 14.93 -14.55
CA LEU A 154 4.26 14.67 -15.94
C LEU A 154 3.97 15.81 -16.92
N GLY A 155 3.62 16.99 -16.41
CA GLY A 155 3.31 18.17 -17.21
C GLY A 155 2.56 19.24 -16.42
N ILE A 156 2.24 20.36 -17.06
CA ILE A 156 1.55 21.49 -16.42
C ILE A 156 0.05 21.23 -16.39
N ASN A 157 -0.60 21.09 -17.56
CA ASN A 157 -2.05 20.86 -17.65
C ASN A 157 -2.40 19.47 -18.20
N HIS A 158 -1.52 18.93 -19.04
CA HIS A 158 -1.63 17.63 -19.68
C HIS A 158 -0.29 16.91 -19.56
N ILE A 159 -0.33 15.58 -19.67
CA ILE A 159 0.90 14.79 -19.78
C ILE A 159 1.72 15.25 -21.00
N ASN A 160 3.01 15.46 -20.82
CA ASN A 160 3.92 15.70 -21.92
C ASN A 160 4.10 14.39 -22.72
N PRO A 161 3.84 14.38 -24.04
CA PRO A 161 3.93 13.17 -24.86
C PRO A 161 5.24 12.40 -24.75
N VAL A 162 6.36 13.08 -24.43
CA VAL A 162 7.67 12.45 -24.26
C VAL A 162 7.66 11.34 -23.19
N TYR A 163 6.80 11.46 -22.18
CA TYR A 163 6.72 10.48 -21.08
C TYR A 163 5.79 9.31 -21.36
N ILE A 164 5.02 9.32 -22.46
CA ILE A 164 3.98 8.31 -22.69
C ILE A 164 4.56 6.90 -22.81
N ASP A 165 5.66 6.75 -23.55
CA ASP A 165 6.26 5.44 -23.77
C ASP A 165 6.87 4.90 -22.47
N ALA A 166 7.66 5.72 -21.75
CA ALA A 166 8.17 5.36 -20.43
C ALA A 166 7.04 5.02 -19.43
N PHE A 167 5.93 5.78 -19.44
CA PHE A 167 4.78 5.51 -18.60
C PHE A 167 4.12 4.16 -18.93
N LYS A 168 4.04 3.78 -20.21
CA LYS A 168 3.57 2.46 -20.65
C LYS A 168 4.50 1.33 -20.19
N GLU A 169 5.82 1.52 -20.28
CA GLU A 169 6.79 0.52 -19.80
C GLU A 169 6.60 0.18 -18.32
N CYS A 170 6.21 1.15 -17.48
CA CYS A 170 5.90 0.90 -16.07
C CYS A 170 4.77 -0.11 -15.85
N PHE A 171 3.80 -0.23 -16.75
CA PHE A 171 2.72 -1.23 -16.66
C PHE A 171 3.15 -2.63 -17.10
N LYS A 172 4.28 -2.76 -17.81
CA LYS A 172 4.78 -4.04 -18.31
C LYS A 172 5.70 -4.75 -17.33
N MET A 173 6.19 -4.04 -16.31
CA MET A 173 7.08 -4.61 -15.30
C MET A 173 6.32 -5.63 -14.44
N PRO A 174 6.92 -6.79 -14.10
CA PRO A 174 6.27 -7.79 -13.22
C PRO A 174 5.84 -7.24 -11.86
N GLN A 175 6.59 -6.25 -11.36
CA GLN A 175 6.36 -5.59 -10.08
C GLN A 175 5.23 -4.54 -10.16
N SER A 176 4.68 -4.25 -11.34
CA SER A 176 3.73 -3.16 -11.52
C SER A 176 2.47 -3.33 -10.68
N LEU A 177 2.16 -2.32 -9.89
CA LEU A 177 0.85 -2.12 -9.27
C LEU A 177 0.05 -1.07 -10.05
N GLY A 178 0.48 -0.65 -11.23
CA GLY A 178 -0.18 0.39 -12.01
C GLY A 178 0.05 1.80 -11.45
N ALA A 179 -0.96 2.67 -11.58
CA ALA A 179 -0.83 4.08 -11.22
C ALA A 179 -2.09 4.66 -10.57
N LEU A 180 -1.91 5.58 -9.62
CA LEU A 180 -2.94 6.47 -9.11
C LEU A 180 -2.92 7.77 -9.90
N GLY A 181 -4.07 8.34 -10.21
CA GLY A 181 -4.11 9.66 -10.84
C GLY A 181 -5.53 10.16 -11.05
N GLY A 182 -5.62 11.30 -11.74
CA GLY A 182 -6.89 11.94 -12.08
C GLY A 182 -7.08 13.29 -11.41
N LYS A 183 -8.08 14.02 -11.89
CA LYS A 183 -8.40 15.38 -11.45
C LYS A 183 -9.01 15.38 -10.04
N PRO A 184 -9.08 16.54 -9.37
CA PRO A 184 -9.91 16.69 -8.18
C PRO A 184 -11.30 16.09 -8.38
N ASN A 185 -11.71 15.24 -7.43
CA ASN A 185 -12.96 14.48 -7.41
C ASN A 185 -13.19 13.51 -8.59
N ASN A 186 -12.18 13.26 -9.43
CA ASN A 186 -12.22 12.33 -10.56
C ASN A 186 -10.93 11.51 -10.58
N ALA A 187 -10.73 10.71 -9.53
CA ALA A 187 -9.53 9.89 -9.36
C ALA A 187 -9.77 8.45 -9.79
N TYR A 188 -8.81 7.85 -10.48
CA TYR A 188 -8.90 6.49 -11.01
C TYR A 188 -7.69 5.66 -10.56
N TYR A 189 -7.86 4.34 -10.58
CA TYR A 189 -6.76 3.40 -10.43
C TYR A 189 -6.45 2.75 -11.77
N PHE A 190 -5.36 3.16 -12.41
CA PHE A 190 -4.93 2.65 -13.70
C PHE A 190 -4.19 1.33 -13.52
N ILE A 191 -4.65 0.28 -14.18
CA ILE A 191 -4.13 -1.09 -14.02
C ILE A 191 -3.43 -1.64 -15.26
N GLY A 192 -3.48 -0.91 -16.38
CA GLY A 192 -2.85 -1.31 -17.63
C GLY A 192 -3.17 -0.36 -18.77
N PHE A 193 -2.85 -0.77 -19.98
CA PHE A 193 -3.13 0.00 -21.18
C PHE A 193 -3.39 -0.90 -22.39
N LEU A 194 -4.04 -0.35 -23.41
CA LEU A 194 -4.21 -0.94 -24.73
C LEU A 194 -3.99 0.15 -25.78
N GLY A 195 -2.97 0.00 -26.62
CA GLY A 195 -2.60 1.03 -27.60
C GLY A 195 -2.27 2.36 -26.92
N ASN A 196 -3.13 3.37 -27.12
CA ASN A 196 -3.01 4.70 -26.53
C ASN A 196 -4.10 5.01 -25.48
N GLU A 197 -4.74 3.97 -24.96
CA GLU A 197 -5.76 4.08 -23.91
C GLU A 197 -5.30 3.39 -22.64
N LEU A 198 -5.53 4.01 -21.50
CA LEU A 198 -5.35 3.41 -20.18
C LEU A 198 -6.59 2.63 -19.80
N ILE A 199 -6.39 1.51 -19.12
CA ILE A 199 -7.44 0.69 -18.51
C ILE A 199 -7.45 0.99 -17.01
N TYR A 200 -8.62 1.26 -16.43
CA TYR A 200 -8.72 1.65 -15.04
C TYR A 200 -9.96 1.13 -14.31
N LEU A 201 -9.87 1.12 -12.98
CA LEU A 201 -10.97 0.93 -12.05
C LEU A 201 -11.46 2.29 -11.54
N ASP A 202 -12.79 2.44 -11.52
CA ASP A 202 -13.47 3.69 -11.22
C ASP A 202 -14.21 3.58 -9.87
N PRO A 203 -13.83 4.37 -8.84
CA PRO A 203 -14.49 4.34 -7.54
C PRO A 203 -15.76 5.20 -7.46
N HIS A 204 -16.20 5.90 -8.52
CA HIS A 204 -17.31 6.87 -8.45
C HIS A 204 -18.70 6.22 -8.59
N THR A 205 -18.89 5.07 -7.95
CA THR A 205 -20.21 4.45 -7.76
C THR A 205 -20.44 4.26 -6.26
N THR A 206 -21.47 4.90 -5.72
CA THR A 206 -21.85 4.73 -4.32
C THR A 206 -22.57 3.38 -4.15
N GLN A 207 -22.04 2.53 -3.28
CA GLN A 207 -22.62 1.25 -2.92
C GLN A 207 -22.96 1.23 -1.42
N SER A 208 -23.85 0.32 -1.01
CA SER A 208 -24.17 0.12 0.39
C SER A 208 -22.96 -0.41 1.16
N PHE A 209 -22.85 -0.01 2.42
CA PHE A 209 -21.87 -0.58 3.35
C PHE A 209 -22.11 -2.09 3.51
N VAL A 210 -21.03 -2.87 3.47
CA VAL A 210 -21.03 -4.31 3.74
C VAL A 210 -20.33 -4.54 5.07
N ASP A 211 -21.03 -5.20 6.01
CA ASP A 211 -20.47 -5.64 7.28
C ASP A 211 -20.06 -7.12 7.24
N SER A 212 -19.39 -7.58 8.29
CA SER A 212 -19.15 -9.02 8.46
C SER A 212 -20.42 -9.73 8.94
N GLU A 213 -20.71 -10.88 8.35
CA GLU A 213 -21.77 -11.79 8.76
C GLU A 213 -21.46 -12.43 10.14
N GLU A 214 -22.45 -13.05 10.79
CA GLU A 214 -22.29 -13.68 12.13
C GLU A 214 -21.19 -14.75 12.18
N ASN A 215 -20.93 -15.42 11.06
CA ASN A 215 -19.86 -16.41 10.89
C ASN A 215 -18.49 -15.78 10.58
N GLY A 216 -18.38 -14.45 10.58
CA GLY A 216 -17.19 -13.68 10.27
C GLY A 216 -16.89 -13.54 8.76
N THR A 217 -17.72 -14.10 7.88
CA THR A 217 -17.56 -13.96 6.43
C THR A 217 -18.06 -12.59 5.94
N VAL A 218 -17.69 -12.20 4.73
CA VAL A 218 -18.06 -10.91 4.13
C VAL A 218 -18.60 -11.21 2.73
N ASP A 219 -19.76 -10.66 2.37
CA ASP A 219 -20.23 -10.71 0.97
C ASP A 219 -19.30 -9.87 0.10
N ASP A 220 -18.49 -10.54 -0.71
CA ASP A 220 -17.39 -9.92 -1.45
C ASP A 220 -17.78 -9.46 -2.86
N GLN A 221 -19.01 -9.75 -3.31
CA GLN A 221 -19.45 -9.52 -4.68
C GLN A 221 -19.30 -8.05 -5.11
N SER A 222 -19.53 -7.12 -4.19
CA SER A 222 -19.51 -5.68 -4.45
C SER A 222 -18.08 -5.13 -4.61
N PHE A 223 -17.06 -5.87 -4.16
CA PHE A 223 -15.65 -5.49 -4.20
C PHE A 223 -14.94 -5.96 -5.48
N HIS A 224 -15.63 -6.67 -6.37
CA HIS A 224 -15.12 -7.12 -7.67
C HIS A 224 -15.88 -6.43 -8.81
N CYS A 225 -15.17 -5.63 -9.61
CA CYS A 225 -15.76 -5.02 -10.79
C CYS A 225 -15.94 -6.07 -11.90
N GLN A 226 -17.17 -6.52 -12.11
CA GLN A 226 -17.52 -7.51 -13.15
C GLN A 226 -17.86 -6.86 -14.50
N GLN A 227 -17.87 -5.53 -14.58
CA GLN A 227 -18.16 -4.80 -15.81
C GLN A 227 -16.93 -4.78 -16.73
N ALA A 228 -17.16 -4.46 -18.01
CA ALA A 228 -16.06 -4.25 -18.94
C ALA A 228 -15.14 -3.13 -18.42
N PRO A 229 -13.80 -3.31 -18.43
CA PRO A 229 -12.89 -2.31 -17.89
C PRO A 229 -13.03 -0.97 -18.58
N HIS A 230 -13.07 0.11 -17.79
CA HIS A 230 -13.13 1.47 -18.32
C HIS A 230 -11.84 1.83 -19.05
N ARG A 231 -11.95 2.68 -20.07
CA ARG A 231 -10.84 3.13 -20.90
C ARG A 231 -10.85 4.63 -21.09
N MET A 232 -9.67 5.22 -21.13
CA MET A 232 -9.50 6.63 -21.52
C MET A 232 -8.18 6.83 -22.27
N LYS A 233 -8.14 7.78 -23.19
CA LYS A 233 -6.89 8.15 -23.89
C LYS A 233 -5.85 8.62 -22.88
N ILE A 234 -4.59 8.18 -23.03
CA ILE A 234 -3.47 8.57 -22.17
C ILE A 234 -3.31 10.10 -22.13
N MET A 235 -3.54 10.78 -23.26
CA MET A 235 -3.48 12.25 -23.36
C MET A 235 -4.48 12.99 -22.46
N ASN A 236 -5.55 12.33 -22.03
CA ASN A 236 -6.57 12.90 -21.15
C ASN A 236 -6.24 12.72 -19.67
N LEU A 237 -5.15 11.99 -19.35
CA LEU A 237 -4.68 11.79 -17.99
C LEU A 237 -4.24 13.12 -17.37
N ASP A 238 -4.66 13.36 -16.12
CA ASP A 238 -4.13 14.47 -15.33
C ASP A 238 -2.62 14.26 -15.09
N PRO A 239 -1.76 15.28 -15.26
CA PRO A 239 -0.32 15.10 -15.11
C PRO A 239 0.12 14.75 -13.68
N SER A 240 -0.74 14.89 -12.66
CA SER A 240 -0.47 14.45 -11.28
C SER A 240 -0.78 12.97 -11.12
N VAL A 241 0.25 12.14 -10.96
CA VAL A 241 0.12 10.69 -10.83
C VAL A 241 1.01 10.14 -9.71
N ALA A 242 0.79 8.89 -9.31
CA ALA A 242 1.76 8.12 -8.55
C ALA A 242 1.84 6.69 -9.09
N LEU A 243 3.03 6.27 -9.51
CA LEU A 243 3.30 4.89 -9.92
C LEU A 243 3.45 4.01 -8.69
N GLY A 244 2.96 2.77 -8.74
CA GLY A 244 3.13 1.78 -7.68
C GLY A 244 3.89 0.56 -8.19
N PHE A 245 4.82 0.06 -7.37
CA PHE A 245 5.53 -1.19 -7.61
C PHE A 245 5.59 -2.03 -6.33
N PHE A 246 5.49 -3.34 -6.47
CA PHE A 246 5.61 -4.30 -5.37
C PHE A 246 6.80 -5.23 -5.58
N CYS A 247 7.72 -5.24 -4.62
CA CYS A 247 8.88 -6.14 -4.62
C CYS A 247 8.81 -7.00 -3.35
N LYS A 248 8.45 -8.28 -3.51
CA LYS A 248 8.24 -9.19 -2.37
C LYS A 248 9.57 -9.53 -1.71
N GLU A 249 10.59 -9.74 -2.52
CA GLU A 249 11.95 -10.07 -2.11
C GLU A 249 12.98 -9.05 -2.64
N GLU A 250 14.21 -9.09 -2.13
CA GLU A 250 15.28 -8.21 -2.60
C GLU A 250 15.60 -8.43 -4.10
N CYS A 251 15.52 -9.67 -4.57
CA CYS A 251 15.76 -10.00 -5.99
C CYS A 251 14.70 -9.37 -6.91
N ASP A 252 13.45 -9.21 -6.46
CA ASP A 252 12.40 -8.50 -7.20
C ASP A 252 12.75 -7.02 -7.36
N PHE A 253 13.32 -6.42 -6.31
CA PHE A 253 13.75 -5.03 -6.32
C PHE A 253 14.99 -4.81 -7.20
N ASP A 254 15.97 -5.70 -7.15
CA ASP A 254 17.14 -5.66 -8.03
C ASP A 254 16.73 -5.87 -9.50
N ASN A 255 15.74 -6.74 -9.77
CA ASN A 255 15.15 -6.90 -11.10
C ASN A 255 14.44 -5.62 -11.56
N TRP A 256 13.62 -5.01 -10.70
CA TRP A 256 12.98 -3.73 -10.99
C TRP A 256 14.00 -2.64 -11.32
N CYS A 257 15.08 -2.52 -10.55
CA CYS A 257 16.17 -1.57 -10.82
C CYS A 257 16.77 -1.78 -12.23
N SER A 258 16.99 -3.05 -12.60
CA SER A 258 17.53 -3.42 -13.91
C SER A 258 16.58 -3.06 -15.06
N LEU A 259 15.27 -3.27 -14.87
CA LEU A 259 14.24 -2.89 -15.85
C LEU A 259 14.13 -1.37 -16.01
N VAL A 260 14.17 -0.62 -14.91
CA VAL A 260 14.18 0.86 -14.94
C VAL A 260 15.38 1.37 -15.72
N GLN A 261 16.58 0.85 -15.43
CA GLN A 261 17.80 1.25 -16.16
C GLN A 261 17.71 0.94 -17.66
N LYS A 262 17.08 -0.17 -18.03
CA LYS A 262 16.99 -0.61 -19.43
C LYS A 262 15.90 0.12 -20.22
N GLU A 263 14.72 0.26 -19.66
CA GLU A 263 13.53 0.71 -20.39
C GLU A 263 13.19 2.19 -20.14
N ILE A 264 13.49 2.71 -18.94
CA ILE A 264 13.16 4.10 -18.55
C ILE A 264 14.35 5.04 -18.79
N LEU A 265 15.57 4.62 -18.41
CA LEU A 265 16.73 5.52 -18.41
C LEU A 265 17.57 5.51 -19.70
N LYS A 266 17.58 4.41 -20.46
CA LYS A 266 18.41 4.27 -21.67
C LYS A 266 17.79 4.84 -22.95
N GLN A 267 16.47 4.97 -23.03
CA GLN A 267 15.77 5.25 -24.29
C GLN A 267 15.32 6.72 -24.44
N GLN A 268 15.39 7.54 -23.39
CA GLN A 268 14.82 8.89 -23.41
C GLN A 268 15.82 9.95 -22.93
N SER A 269 15.86 11.09 -23.62
CA SER A 269 16.63 12.27 -23.20
C SER A 269 16.02 12.98 -21.99
N LEU A 270 14.74 12.73 -21.69
CA LEU A 270 14.01 13.25 -20.54
C LEU A 270 13.48 12.08 -19.73
N GLN A 271 13.92 11.97 -18.47
CA GLN A 271 13.55 10.89 -17.58
C GLN A 271 12.31 11.28 -16.77
N MET A 272 11.41 10.32 -16.60
CA MET A 272 10.23 10.50 -15.75
C MET A 272 10.59 10.55 -14.26
N PHE A 273 11.59 9.75 -13.87
CA PHE A 273 12.21 9.74 -12.54
C PHE A 273 13.63 9.19 -12.64
N GLU A 274 14.46 9.50 -11.64
CA GLU A 274 15.84 9.04 -11.54
C GLU A 274 15.95 7.85 -10.58
N LEU A 275 16.91 6.96 -10.85
CA LEU A 275 17.29 5.87 -9.96
C LEU A 275 18.76 6.06 -9.57
N VAL A 276 19.01 6.35 -8.30
CA VAL A 276 20.35 6.65 -7.78
C VAL A 276 20.79 5.63 -6.75
N GLN A 277 22.09 5.32 -6.74
CA GLN A 277 22.63 4.32 -5.83
C GLN A 277 22.70 4.81 -4.38
N LYS A 278 23.14 6.06 -4.19
CA LYS A 278 23.41 6.66 -2.89
C LYS A 278 22.47 7.83 -2.60
N HIS A 279 22.17 8.03 -1.33
CA HIS A 279 21.39 9.14 -0.83
C HIS A 279 22.11 10.46 -1.17
N PRO A 280 21.41 11.42 -1.81
CA PRO A 280 22.01 12.70 -2.15
C PRO A 280 22.53 13.42 -0.89
N PRO A 281 23.78 13.91 -0.88
CA PRO A 281 24.41 14.43 0.34
C PRO A 281 23.79 15.73 0.86
N HIS A 282 23.01 16.43 0.03
CA HIS A 282 22.31 17.67 0.40
C HIS A 282 20.92 17.42 1.00
N TRP A 283 20.43 16.18 0.98
CA TRP A 283 19.15 15.80 1.56
C TRP A 283 19.28 15.56 3.07
N PRO A 284 18.19 15.74 3.85
CA PRO A 284 18.16 15.33 5.25
C PRO A 284 18.46 13.83 5.39
N PRO A 285 19.19 13.40 6.45
CA PRO A 285 19.52 12.00 6.64
C PRO A 285 18.29 11.09 6.57
N PHE A 286 18.39 10.01 5.79
CA PHE A 286 17.31 9.05 5.68
C PHE A 286 17.16 8.21 6.97
N ILE A 287 16.02 8.40 7.63
CA ILE A 287 15.58 7.66 8.80
C ILE A 287 14.38 6.78 8.40
N PRO A 288 14.52 5.44 8.44
CA PRO A 288 13.39 4.55 8.20
C PRO A 288 12.21 4.87 9.14
N PRO A 289 10.97 4.89 8.64
CA PRO A 289 9.83 5.22 9.46
C PRO A 289 9.62 4.14 10.54
N THR A 290 9.42 4.59 11.77
CA THR A 290 9.12 3.73 12.92
C THR A 290 7.71 4.02 13.43
N LYS A 291 7.11 3.03 14.10
CA LYS A 291 5.85 3.26 14.83
C LYS A 291 6.05 4.43 15.80
N PRO A 292 5.19 5.47 15.79
CA PRO A 292 5.30 6.54 16.77
C PRO A 292 5.12 5.99 18.20
N GLU A 293 5.97 6.41 19.13
CA GLU A 293 5.80 6.10 20.55
C GLU A 293 4.58 6.87 21.06
N VAL A 294 3.52 6.15 21.43
CA VAL A 294 2.37 6.75 22.10
C VAL A 294 2.74 6.93 23.58
N THR A 295 3.34 8.06 23.93
CA THR A 295 3.40 8.50 25.33
C THR A 295 2.01 8.98 25.71
N THR A 296 1.24 8.12 26.38
CA THR A 296 0.00 8.51 27.06
C THR A 296 0.32 9.47 28.21
N THR A 297 0.45 10.76 27.91
CA THR A 297 0.20 11.81 28.90
C THR A 297 -1.30 12.01 29.03
N GLY A 298 -1.87 11.39 30.06
CA GLY A 298 -3.08 11.89 30.74
C GLY A 298 -4.42 11.78 30.01
N ALA A 299 -4.90 10.56 29.79
CA ALA A 299 -6.30 10.14 30.02
C ALA A 299 -6.36 8.63 29.76
N GLY A 300 -6.70 7.84 30.79
CA GLY A 300 -6.69 6.39 30.71
C GLY A 300 -7.68 5.87 29.66
N ILE A 301 -7.16 5.19 28.64
CA ILE A 301 -7.96 4.33 27.77
C ILE A 301 -8.00 2.96 28.46
N SER A 302 -8.96 2.78 29.36
CA SER A 302 -9.40 1.46 29.78
C SER A 302 -10.35 0.91 28.72
N CYS A 303 -9.94 -0.17 28.06
CA CYS A 303 -10.82 -0.98 27.24
C CYS A 303 -11.95 -1.57 28.10
N THR A 304 -13.20 -1.12 27.91
CA THR A 304 -14.43 -1.93 27.96
C THR A 304 -15.53 -1.23 27.15
N PRO A 305 -16.42 -1.97 26.45
CA PRO A 305 -17.44 -1.39 25.58
C PRO A 305 -18.72 -1.04 26.35
N SER A 306 -19.48 -0.08 25.81
CA SER A 306 -20.76 0.48 26.29
C SER A 306 -20.65 1.46 27.48
N GLU A 307 -21.44 2.56 27.41
CA GLU A 307 -21.70 3.58 28.46
C GLU A 307 -20.97 4.95 28.43
N GLN A 308 -20.52 5.48 27.28
CA GLN A 308 -20.11 6.91 27.19
C GLN A 308 -20.86 7.73 26.13
N LEU A 309 -22.10 7.36 25.79
CA LEU A 309 -22.89 8.05 24.75
C LEU A 309 -24.25 8.58 25.21
N GLU A 310 -24.46 8.78 26.51
CA GLU A 310 -25.67 9.46 27.02
C GLU A 310 -25.44 10.88 27.58
N GLU A 311 -24.19 11.32 27.77
CA GLU A 311 -23.95 12.61 28.46
C GLU A 311 -23.78 13.83 27.55
N LEU A 312 -23.64 13.66 26.22
CA LEU A 312 -23.50 14.81 25.29
C LEU A 312 -24.81 15.36 24.72
N CYS A 313 -25.96 14.73 25.01
CA CYS A 313 -27.27 15.17 24.52
C CYS A 313 -28.13 15.95 25.54
N ARG A 314 -27.63 16.27 26.74
CA ARG A 314 -28.41 16.95 27.80
C ARG A 314 -27.95 18.34 28.21
N ALA A 315 -27.05 18.99 27.48
CA ALA A 315 -26.63 20.35 27.77
C ALA A 315 -27.20 21.39 26.78
N LYS A 316 -28.52 21.56 26.80
CA LYS A 316 -29.15 22.87 26.54
C LYS A 316 -30.38 23.00 27.44
N PRO A 317 -30.41 24.05 28.28
CA PRO A 317 -31.64 24.79 28.42
C PRO A 317 -31.41 26.31 28.29
N SER A 318 -32.41 26.93 27.65
CA SER A 318 -32.85 28.34 27.66
C SER A 318 -31.80 29.42 27.40
#